data_AF-A0A2S0MP33-F1
#
_entry.id   AF-A0A2S0MP33-F1
#
_cell.length_a   1.000
_cell.length_b   1.000
_cell.length_c   1.000
_cell.angle_alpha   90.00
_cell.angle_beta   90.00
_cell.angle_gamma   90.00
#
_symmetry.space_group_name_H-M   'P 1'
#
loop_
_entity.id
_entity.type
_entity.pdbx_description
1 polymer ?
#
loop_
_entity_poly.entity_id
_entity_poly.type
_entity_poly.pdbx_seq_one_letter_code
_entity_poly.pdbx_strand_id
1 'polypeptide(L)'
;MRLSCPSCRILYDVPGGVIPETGRIVECPSCGRVWLQKPVAIADAETMHPAPTDAETDAPAGDDENFEPPPRLEHSPEVLRILREEAERETRLRQQDATPTPAAPERDMPAARDGVATETVPAPAPAPARPGGTGFARGFLTALVIAALAVLAYVNAARIAERVPQAEPALTVYVEKVNAARLWLTVQAQAMGLR
;
A
#
# COMPACT_ATOMS: atom_id res chain seq x y z
N MET A 1 -5.42 14.86 20.56
CA MET A 1 -5.54 16.07 19.71
C MET A 1 -5.68 15.64 18.26
N ARG A 2 -6.46 16.35 17.46
CA ARG A 2 -6.78 15.89 16.09
C ARG A 2 -5.95 16.63 15.05
N LEU A 3 -5.25 15.89 14.21
CA LEU A 3 -4.51 16.40 13.06
C LEU A 3 -5.29 16.16 11.78
N SER A 4 -5.18 17.08 10.82
CA SER A 4 -5.80 16.94 9.49
C SER A 4 -4.72 17.00 8.41
N CYS A 5 -4.71 16.00 7.52
CA CYS A 5 -3.77 15.99 6.40
C CYS A 5 -4.17 17.05 5.35
N PRO A 6 -3.26 17.95 4.92
CA PRO A 6 -3.58 19.00 3.95
C PRO A 6 -3.79 18.49 2.51
N SER A 7 -3.45 17.23 2.20
CA SER A 7 -3.65 16.66 0.86
C SER A 7 -4.97 15.90 0.73
N CYS A 8 -5.23 14.96 1.64
CA CYS A 8 -6.39 14.05 1.55
C CYS A 8 -7.45 14.30 2.63
N ARG A 9 -7.24 15.28 3.53
CA ARG A 9 -8.17 15.73 4.58
C ARG A 9 -8.70 14.65 5.53
N ILE A 10 -7.97 13.54 5.69
CA ILE A 10 -8.26 12.57 6.75
C ILE A 10 -7.87 13.18 8.11
N LEU A 11 -8.71 12.93 9.13
CA LEU A 11 -8.41 13.25 10.51
C LEU A 11 -7.77 12.06 11.23
N TYR A 12 -6.74 12.34 12.01
CA TYR A 12 -6.06 11.39 12.90
C TYR A 12 -6.10 11.93 14.32
N ASP A 13 -6.32 11.05 15.31
CA ASP A 13 -6.16 11.41 16.71
C ASP A 13 -4.73 11.07 17.16
N VAL A 14 -4.05 12.06 17.72
CA VAL A 14 -2.66 12.00 18.17
C VAL A 14 -2.62 12.48 19.62
N PRO A 15 -1.99 11.76 20.55
CA PRO A 15 -1.88 12.22 21.93
C PRO A 15 -1.17 13.59 22.01
N GLY A 16 -1.63 14.47 22.90
CA GLY A 16 -1.18 15.88 22.96
C GLY A 16 0.33 16.06 23.16
N GLY A 17 0.98 15.15 23.90
CA GLY A 17 2.41 15.23 24.20
C GLY A 17 3.36 14.70 23.11
N VAL A 18 2.84 14.22 21.97
CA VAL A 18 3.68 13.62 20.91
C VAL A 18 4.31 14.68 20.00
N ILE A 19 3.76 15.89 19.97
CA ILE A 19 4.31 17.00 19.17
C ILE A 19 4.95 18.00 20.13
N PRO A 20 6.28 18.13 20.12
CA PRO A 20 6.99 19.07 20.98
C PRO A 20 6.71 20.51 20.55
N GLU A 21 6.99 21.47 21.43
CA GLU A 21 6.82 22.90 21.17
C GLU A 21 7.60 23.40 19.93
N THR A 22 8.73 22.74 19.63
CA THR A 22 9.51 23.00 18.42
C THR A 22 8.80 22.58 17.12
N GLY A 23 7.68 21.87 17.22
CA GLY A 23 7.02 21.17 16.12
C GLY A 23 7.68 19.83 15.77
N ARG A 24 6.97 19.00 15.01
CA ARG A 24 7.47 17.70 14.52
C ARG A 24 7.07 17.47 13.06
N ILE A 25 7.97 16.86 12.29
CA ILE A 25 7.66 16.38 10.95
C ILE A 25 6.78 15.13 11.07
N VAL A 26 5.60 15.16 10.45
CA VAL A 26 4.63 14.06 10.46
C VAL A 26 4.33 13.62 9.04
N GLU A 27 4.06 12.32 8.86
CA GLU A 27 3.75 11.71 7.57
C GLU A 27 2.32 11.14 7.57
N CYS A 28 1.56 11.39 6.51
CA CYS A 28 0.20 10.86 6.38
C CYS A 28 0.24 9.40 5.89
N PRO A 29 -0.27 8.42 6.67
CA PRO A 29 -0.27 7.02 6.26
C PRO A 29 -1.20 6.73 5.07
N SER A 30 -2.13 7.63 4.74
CA SER A 30 -3.07 7.42 3.62
C SER A 30 -2.57 7.96 2.27
N CYS A 31 -1.72 8.99 2.25
CA CYS A 31 -1.26 9.62 1.00
C CYS A 31 0.25 9.90 0.94
N GLY A 32 1.00 9.59 2.00
CA GLY A 32 2.46 9.76 2.07
C GLY A 32 2.95 11.20 2.18
N ARG A 33 2.07 12.20 2.31
CA ARG A 33 2.51 13.60 2.45
C ARG A 33 3.20 13.80 3.80
N VAL A 34 4.38 14.41 3.75
CA VAL A 34 5.18 14.83 4.92
C VAL A 34 5.00 16.34 5.14
N TRP A 35 4.68 16.77 6.36
CA TRP A 35 4.57 18.20 6.73
C TRP A 35 5.05 18.47 8.16
N LEU A 36 5.38 19.72 8.47
CA LEU A 36 5.71 20.16 9.82
C LEU A 36 4.42 20.49 10.58
N GLN A 37 4.10 19.72 11.61
CA GLN A 37 2.98 20.01 12.49
C GLN A 37 3.46 20.87 13.67
N LYS A 38 2.89 22.06 13.77
CA LYS A 38 3.07 22.94 14.94
C LYS A 38 2.23 22.44 16.12
N PRO A 39 2.67 22.67 17.36
CA PRO A 39 1.83 22.43 18.52
C PRO A 39 0.54 23.25 18.38
N VAL A 40 -0.60 22.63 18.69
CA VAL A 40 -1.82 23.41 18.91
C VAL A 40 -1.68 23.94 20.32
N ALA A 41 -1.52 25.26 20.45
CA ALA A 41 -1.59 25.90 21.76
C ALA A 41 -2.91 25.49 22.39
N ILE A 42 -2.83 24.65 23.42
CA ILE A 42 -3.99 24.30 24.22
C ILE A 42 -4.23 25.57 25.03
N ALA A 43 -5.07 26.48 24.52
CA ALA A 43 -5.52 27.62 25.31
C ALA A 43 -6.13 27.03 26.58
N ASP A 44 -5.58 27.46 27.70
CA ASP A 44 -5.68 26.81 29.00
C ASP A 44 -7.14 26.47 29.34
N ALA A 45 -7.47 25.19 29.25
CA ALA A 45 -8.62 24.64 29.94
C ALA A 45 -8.23 24.39 31.41
N GLU A 46 -7.90 25.48 32.12
CA GLU A 46 -8.05 25.54 33.56
C GLU A 46 -9.55 25.76 33.78
N THR A 47 -10.35 24.70 33.96
CA THR A 47 -10.75 24.26 35.29
C THR A 47 -11.31 22.83 35.17
N MET A 48 -10.72 21.93 35.97
CA MET A 48 -11.19 20.60 36.41
C MET A 48 -10.23 19.45 36.09
N HIS A 49 -9.00 19.57 36.58
CA HIS A 49 -8.32 18.46 37.25
C HIS A 49 -8.07 18.96 38.68
N PRO A 50 -8.67 18.36 39.73
CA PRO A 50 -8.22 18.66 41.08
C PRO A 50 -6.78 18.16 41.23
N ALA A 51 -5.85 19.10 41.40
CA ALA A 51 -4.49 18.80 41.82
C ALA A 51 -4.53 18.10 43.19
N PRO A 52 -3.80 16.98 43.40
CA PRO A 52 -3.49 16.55 44.75
C PRO A 52 -2.62 17.63 45.37
N THR A 53 -3.07 18.18 46.49
CA THR A 53 -2.34 19.16 47.28
C THR A 53 -1.22 18.46 48.03
N ASP A 54 -0.07 19.11 48.07
CA ASP A 54 1.13 18.66 48.79
C ASP A 54 0.80 18.39 50.27
N ALA A 55 0.76 17.11 50.64
CA ALA A 55 0.92 16.65 52.00
C ALA A 55 2.29 15.98 52.08
N GLU A 56 3.19 16.67 52.78
CA GLU A 56 4.43 16.22 53.42
C GLU A 56 5.13 14.94 52.93
N THR A 57 6.39 15.15 52.54
CA THR A 57 7.44 14.14 52.49
C THR A 57 7.51 13.33 53.78
N ASP A 58 7.09 12.07 53.69
CA ASP A 58 7.74 10.97 54.40
C ASP A 58 8.06 9.92 53.34
N ALA A 59 9.34 9.81 52.99
CA ALA A 59 9.81 8.79 52.07
C ALA A 59 9.96 7.47 52.84
N PRO A 60 9.19 6.40 52.54
CA PRO A 60 9.63 5.08 52.92
C PRO A 60 10.82 4.71 52.03
N ALA A 61 11.96 4.49 52.68
CA ALA A 61 13.11 3.89 52.05
C ALA A 61 12.78 2.44 51.66
N GLY A 62 12.80 2.17 50.36
CA GLY A 62 13.19 0.88 49.78
C GLY A 62 12.15 -0.24 49.77
N ASP A 63 11.57 -0.46 48.59
CA ASP A 63 11.12 -1.75 48.10
C ASP A 63 11.29 -1.81 46.58
N ASP A 64 12.38 -2.46 46.19
CA ASP A 64 12.66 -2.97 44.85
C ASP A 64 11.68 -4.13 44.57
N GLU A 65 10.39 -3.84 44.40
CA GLU A 65 9.37 -4.87 44.17
C GLU A 65 8.53 -4.57 42.91
N ASN A 66 8.91 -5.30 41.85
CA ASN A 66 8.07 -5.67 40.71
C ASN A 66 7.75 -4.57 39.68
N PHE A 67 8.71 -4.31 38.77
CA PHE A 67 8.35 -3.84 37.43
C PHE A 67 7.59 -4.97 36.72
N GLU A 68 6.26 -4.93 36.80
CA GLU A 68 5.41 -5.87 36.07
C GLU A 68 5.65 -5.68 34.56
N PRO A 69 6.16 -6.70 33.84
CA PRO A 69 6.38 -6.57 32.41
C PRO A 69 5.06 -6.21 31.71
N PRO A 70 5.09 -5.40 30.64
CA PRO A 70 3.88 -5.03 29.93
C PRO A 70 3.11 -6.29 29.54
N PRO A 71 1.76 -6.28 29.61
CA PRO A 71 0.97 -7.45 29.27
C PRO A 71 1.36 -7.89 27.87
N ARG A 72 1.85 -9.12 27.75
CA ARG A 72 2.07 -9.76 26.46
C ARG A 72 0.72 -9.70 25.75
N LEU A 73 0.67 -9.04 24.60
CA LEU A 73 -0.56 -8.97 23.79
C LEU A 73 -0.91 -10.40 23.37
N GLU A 74 -1.78 -11.04 24.14
CA GLU A 74 -2.32 -12.35 23.79
C GLU A 74 -3.26 -12.15 22.61
N HIS A 75 -2.95 -12.80 21.49
CA HIS A 75 -3.82 -12.76 20.33
C HIS A 75 -5.15 -13.47 20.65
N SER A 76 -6.25 -12.92 20.15
CA SER A 76 -7.57 -13.52 20.37
C SER A 76 -7.63 -14.96 19.83
N PRO A 77 -8.50 -15.81 20.38
CA PRO A 77 -8.64 -17.21 19.93
C PRO A 77 -8.86 -17.34 18.43
N GLU A 78 -9.54 -16.36 17.82
CA GLU A 78 -9.82 -16.32 16.39
C GLU A 78 -8.56 -16.03 15.54
N VAL A 79 -7.71 -15.12 15.99
CA VAL A 79 -6.43 -14.83 15.32
C VAL A 79 -5.50 -16.04 15.41
N LEU A 80 -5.47 -16.73 16.55
CA LEU A 80 -4.70 -17.96 16.71
C LEU A 80 -5.21 -19.10 15.81
N ARG A 81 -6.52 -19.18 15.59
CA ARG A 81 -7.14 -20.12 14.64
C ARG A 81 -6.67 -19.86 13.22
N ILE A 82 -6.73 -18.60 12.78
CA ILE A 82 -6.30 -18.18 11.44
C ILE A 82 -4.80 -18.45 11.24
N LEU A 83 -3.95 -18.12 12.22
CA LEU A 83 -2.50 -18.36 12.14
C LEU A 83 -2.16 -19.85 12.01
N ARG A 84 -2.89 -20.73 12.70
CA ARG A 84 -2.70 -22.17 12.59
C ARG A 84 -3.13 -22.70 11.22
N GLU A 85 -4.26 -22.22 10.71
CA GLU A 85 -4.78 -22.59 9.40
C GLU A 85 -3.82 -22.19 8.27
N GLU A 86 -3.25 -20.98 8.32
CA GLU A 86 -2.25 -20.52 7.35
C GLU A 86 -0.94 -21.31 7.45
N ALA A 87 -0.48 -21.65 8.66
CA ALA A 87 0.72 -22.48 8.84
C ALA A 87 0.55 -23.89 8.24
N GLU A 88 -0.62 -24.52 8.40
CA GLU A 88 -0.95 -25.82 7.80
C GLU A 88 -1.10 -25.73 6.28
N ARG A 89 -1.57 -24.60 5.77
CA ARG A 89 -1.68 -24.36 4.34
C ARG A 89 -0.31 -24.18 3.70
N GLU A 90 0.57 -23.40 4.33
CA GLU A 90 1.93 -23.19 3.85
C GLU A 90 2.72 -24.50 3.82
N THR A 91 2.65 -25.30 4.89
CA THR A 91 3.31 -26.61 4.95
C THR A 91 2.82 -27.57 3.87
N ARG A 92 1.50 -27.59 3.59
CA ARG A 92 0.94 -28.36 2.47
C ARG A 92 1.47 -27.90 1.11
N LEU A 93 1.54 -26.60 0.88
CA LEU A 93 2.10 -26.05 -0.37
C LEU A 93 3.57 -26.44 -0.52
N ARG A 94 4.36 -26.29 0.54
CA ARG A 94 5.78 -26.70 0.53
C ARG A 94 5.96 -28.20 0.27
N GLN A 95 5.08 -29.05 0.80
CA GLN A 95 5.14 -30.50 0.54
C GLN A 95 4.73 -30.85 -0.91
N GLN A 96 3.83 -30.09 -1.52
CA GLN A 96 3.44 -30.28 -2.93
C GLN A 96 4.52 -29.78 -3.90
N ASP A 97 5.16 -28.65 -3.58
CA ASP A 97 6.27 -28.10 -4.38
C ASP A 97 7.58 -28.89 -4.21
N ALA A 98 7.69 -29.66 -3.12
CA ALA A 98 8.74 -30.67 -2.96
C ALA A 98 8.47 -31.86 -3.89
N THR A 99 8.67 -31.66 -5.19
CA THR A 99 8.77 -32.75 -6.15
C THR A 99 9.92 -33.65 -5.70
N PRO A 100 9.69 -34.93 -5.32
CA PRO A 100 10.79 -35.84 -5.10
C PRO A 100 11.47 -35.99 -6.45
N THR A 101 12.66 -35.40 -6.59
CA THR A 101 13.49 -35.60 -7.78
C THR A 101 13.79 -37.10 -7.85
N PRO A 102 13.25 -37.85 -8.84
CA PRO A 102 13.69 -39.21 -9.04
C PRO A 102 15.16 -39.13 -9.47
N ALA A 103 16.02 -39.92 -8.84
CA ALA A 103 17.41 -40.05 -9.26
C ALA A 103 17.47 -40.27 -10.78
N ALA A 104 18.16 -39.39 -11.50
CA ALA A 104 18.19 -39.37 -12.95
C ALA A 104 18.73 -40.70 -13.50
N PRO A 105 18.13 -41.30 -14.54
CA PRO A 105 18.75 -42.42 -15.23
C PRO A 105 19.94 -41.90 -16.05
N GLU A 106 21.08 -42.58 -15.93
CA GLU A 106 22.28 -42.35 -16.72
C GLU A 106 21.94 -42.45 -18.21
N ARG A 107 22.19 -41.36 -18.95
CA ARG A 107 21.96 -41.29 -20.40
C ARG A 107 23.19 -41.80 -21.13
N ASP A 108 23.13 -43.04 -21.60
CA ASP A 108 24.01 -43.54 -22.67
C ASP A 108 23.52 -43.02 -24.03
N MET A 109 24.43 -42.44 -24.80
CA MET A 109 24.17 -41.87 -26.11
C MET A 109 24.84 -42.74 -27.19
N PRO A 110 24.09 -43.44 -28.07
CA PRO A 110 24.68 -44.04 -29.25
C PRO A 110 24.58 -43.13 -30.49
N ALA A 111 25.63 -43.19 -31.30
CA ALA A 111 25.81 -42.46 -32.54
C ALA A 111 25.05 -43.09 -33.73
N ALA A 112 24.62 -42.20 -34.64
CA ALA A 112 24.43 -42.30 -36.09
C ALA A 112 24.04 -43.66 -36.73
N ARG A 113 22.96 -43.66 -37.54
CA ARG A 113 23.05 -43.64 -39.03
C ARG A 113 21.71 -43.74 -39.78
N ASP A 114 21.73 -43.10 -40.95
CA ASP A 114 21.13 -43.40 -42.26
C ASP A 114 19.61 -43.43 -42.50
N GLY A 115 19.17 -42.45 -43.32
CA GLY A 115 18.40 -42.67 -44.56
C GLY A 115 16.89 -42.90 -44.45
N VAL A 116 16.12 -42.07 -45.16
CA VAL A 116 15.14 -42.47 -46.20
C VAL A 116 14.42 -41.21 -46.71
N ALA A 117 14.40 -41.06 -48.03
CA ALA A 117 13.63 -40.07 -48.76
C ALA A 117 12.14 -40.46 -48.79
N THR A 118 11.23 -39.50 -48.60
CA THR A 118 9.82 -39.67 -49.00
C THR A 118 9.23 -38.31 -49.40
N GLU A 119 8.96 -38.22 -50.70
CA GLU A 119 7.76 -37.65 -51.32
C GLU A 119 7.38 -36.19 -51.06
N THR A 120 7.72 -35.37 -52.06
CA THR A 120 7.28 -33.98 -52.20
C THR A 120 5.79 -33.90 -52.55
N VAL A 121 4.97 -33.59 -51.57
CA VAL A 121 3.60 -33.07 -51.78
C VAL A 121 3.71 -31.60 -52.20
N PRO A 122 3.04 -31.12 -53.26
CA PRO A 122 3.06 -29.71 -53.60
C PRO A 122 2.37 -28.91 -52.49
N ALA A 123 3.10 -27.97 -51.91
CA ALA A 123 2.62 -27.10 -50.85
C ALA A 123 1.44 -26.25 -51.34
N PRO A 124 0.35 -26.11 -50.55
CA PRO A 124 -0.70 -25.14 -50.86
C PRO A 124 -0.11 -23.73 -50.88
N ALA A 125 -0.53 -22.93 -51.86
CA ALA A 125 -0.10 -21.54 -52.04
C ALA A 125 -0.15 -20.74 -50.72
N PRO A 126 0.79 -19.82 -50.48
CA PRO A 126 0.82 -19.05 -49.24
C PRO A 126 -0.49 -18.26 -49.11
N ALA A 127 -1.24 -18.55 -48.04
CA ALA A 127 -2.36 -17.72 -47.64
C ALA A 127 -1.87 -16.27 -47.46
N PRO A 128 -2.67 -15.25 -47.84
CA PRO A 128 -2.28 -13.87 -47.63
C PRO A 128 -2.01 -13.65 -46.13
N ALA A 129 -0.82 -13.16 -45.82
CA ALA A 129 -0.46 -12.78 -44.46
C ALA A 129 -1.51 -11.78 -43.96
N ARG A 130 -2.30 -12.18 -42.96
CA ARG A 130 -3.24 -11.27 -42.31
C ARG A 130 -2.40 -10.11 -41.75
N PRO A 131 -2.68 -8.84 -42.12
CA PRO A 131 -1.94 -7.73 -41.55
C PRO A 131 -2.11 -7.77 -40.03
N GLY A 132 -1.00 -7.97 -39.33
CA GLY A 132 -0.98 -8.13 -37.88
C GLY A 132 -1.56 -6.90 -37.18
N GLY A 133 -2.51 -7.13 -36.27
CA GLY A 133 -3.33 -6.11 -35.59
C GLY A 133 -2.57 -5.23 -34.59
N THR A 134 -1.51 -4.54 -35.02
CA THR A 134 -0.74 -3.62 -34.16
C THR A 134 -1.45 -2.28 -33.91
N GLY A 135 -2.55 -1.99 -34.62
CA GLY A 135 -3.31 -0.75 -34.45
C GLY A 135 -3.99 -0.64 -33.08
N PHE A 136 -4.59 -1.73 -32.60
CA PHE A 136 -5.25 -1.74 -31.29
C PHE A 136 -4.26 -1.66 -30.13
N ALA A 137 -3.16 -2.44 -30.19
CA ALA A 137 -2.12 -2.43 -29.17
C ALA A 137 -1.44 -1.05 -29.04
N ARG A 138 -1.20 -0.36 -30.17
CA ARG A 138 -0.67 1.02 -30.16
C ARG A 138 -1.66 2.00 -29.55
N GLY A 139 -2.96 1.88 -29.85
CA GLY A 139 -4.01 2.69 -29.24
C GLY A 139 -4.11 2.49 -27.73
N PHE A 140 -4.13 1.22 -27.29
CA PHE A 140 -4.16 0.86 -25.88
C PHE A 140 -2.92 1.36 -25.13
N LEU A 141 -1.72 1.18 -25.71
CA LEU A 141 -0.48 1.68 -25.11
C LEU A 141 -0.47 3.21 -25.03
N THR A 142 -0.98 3.90 -26.05
CA THR A 142 -1.14 5.36 -26.03
C THR A 142 -2.10 5.79 -24.92
N ALA A 143 -3.23 5.11 -24.77
CA ALA A 143 -4.18 5.37 -23.69
C ALA A 143 -3.57 5.14 -22.30
N LEU A 144 -2.79 4.07 -22.11
CA LEU A 144 -2.06 3.83 -20.86
C LEU A 144 -1.02 4.91 -20.56
N VAL A 145 -0.28 5.38 -21.57
CA VAL A 145 0.67 6.49 -21.40
C VAL A 145 -0.06 7.77 -21.00
N ILE A 146 -1.19 8.09 -21.64
CA ILE A 146 -2.01 9.26 -21.28
C ILE A 146 -2.54 9.12 -19.84
N ALA A 147 -3.03 7.95 -19.47
CA ALA A 147 -3.51 7.69 -18.11
C ALA A 147 -2.37 7.85 -17.08
N ALA A 148 -1.18 7.31 -17.36
CA ALA A 148 -0.01 7.48 -16.51
C ALA A 148 0.41 8.95 -16.38
N LEU A 149 0.39 9.72 -17.47
CA LEU A 149 0.66 11.16 -17.44
C LEU A 149 -0.38 11.93 -16.62
N ALA A 150 -1.67 11.58 -16.74
CA ALA A 150 -2.73 12.18 -15.94
C ALA A 150 -2.53 11.89 -14.44
N VAL A 151 -2.21 10.63 -14.09
CA VAL A 151 -1.87 10.26 -12.70
C VAL A 151 -0.64 11.02 -12.21
N LEU A 152 0.41 11.14 -13.03
CA LEU A 152 1.60 11.91 -12.69
C LEU A 152 1.25 13.38 -12.42
N ALA A 153 0.41 13.98 -13.26
CA ALA A 153 -0.07 15.34 -13.09
C ALA A 153 -0.90 15.51 -11.81
N TYR A 154 -1.73 14.52 -11.46
CA TYR A 154 -2.51 14.51 -10.22
C TYR A 154 -1.60 14.46 -8.97
N VAL A 155 -0.67 13.49 -8.92
CA VAL A 155 0.23 13.31 -7.77
C VAL A 155 1.18 14.50 -7.60
N ASN A 156 1.58 15.14 -8.70
CA ASN A 156 2.50 16.28 -8.71
C ASN A 156 1.82 17.64 -8.88
N ALA A 157 0.49 17.75 -8.72
CA ALA A 157 -0.27 18.96 -9.03
C ALA A 157 0.32 20.23 -8.37
N ALA A 158 0.68 20.14 -7.08
CA ALA A 158 1.29 21.26 -6.35
C ALA A 158 2.65 21.70 -6.95
N ARG A 159 3.51 20.73 -7.29
CA ARG A 159 4.83 20.99 -7.89
C ARG A 159 4.74 21.56 -9.31
N ILE A 160 3.65 21.28 -10.01
CA ILE A 160 3.39 21.82 -11.35
C ILE A 160 2.88 23.26 -11.22
N ALA A 161 1.97 23.54 -10.28
CA ALA A 161 1.45 24.88 -10.02
C ALA A 161 2.56 25.88 -9.59
N GLU A 162 3.52 25.43 -8.76
CA GLU A 162 4.67 26.25 -8.35
C GLU A 162 5.56 26.68 -9.52
N ARG A 163 5.76 25.80 -10.51
CA ARG A 163 6.62 26.07 -11.67
C ARG A 163 5.87 26.76 -12.81
N VAL A 164 4.57 26.49 -12.92
CA VAL A 164 3.69 27.00 -13.97
C VAL A 164 2.41 27.53 -13.32
N PRO A 165 2.44 28.79 -12.82
CA PRO A 165 1.27 29.41 -12.16
C PRO A 165 0.05 29.47 -13.07
N GLN A 166 0.28 29.57 -14.38
CA GLN A 166 -0.78 29.61 -15.40
C GLN A 166 -1.60 28.31 -15.47
N ALA A 167 -1.03 27.18 -15.03
CA ALA A 167 -1.70 25.88 -15.04
C ALA A 167 -2.54 25.62 -13.78
N GLU A 168 -2.42 26.46 -12.74
CA GLU A 168 -3.14 26.32 -11.46
C GLU A 168 -4.66 26.15 -11.63
N PRO A 169 -5.39 27.01 -12.36
CA PRO A 169 -6.83 26.86 -12.49
C PRO A 169 -7.23 25.55 -13.19
N ALA A 170 -6.46 25.09 -14.18
CA ALA A 170 -6.73 23.85 -14.89
C ALA A 170 -6.47 22.61 -14.01
N LEU A 171 -5.38 22.64 -13.23
CA LEU A 171 -5.02 21.57 -12.30
C LEU A 171 -6.05 21.45 -11.18
N THR A 172 -6.54 22.57 -10.63
CA THR A 172 -7.58 22.57 -9.60
C THR A 172 -8.84 21.88 -10.09
N VAL A 173 -9.37 22.28 -11.26
CA VAL A 173 -10.56 21.64 -11.85
C VAL A 173 -10.35 20.14 -12.10
N TYR A 174 -9.16 19.76 -12.58
CA TYR A 174 -8.83 18.35 -12.79
C TYR A 174 -8.82 17.56 -11.48
N VAL A 175 -8.11 18.04 -10.46
CA VAL A 175 -7.99 17.40 -9.15
C VAL A 175 -9.35 17.28 -8.47
N GLU A 176 -10.19 18.31 -8.55
CA GLU A 176 -11.56 18.28 -8.01
C GLU A 176 -12.41 17.18 -8.66
N LYS A 177 -12.37 17.06 -9.99
CA LYS A 177 -13.09 15.99 -10.71
C LYS A 177 -12.60 14.60 -10.31
N VAL A 178 -11.29 14.39 -10.22
CA VAL A 178 -10.71 13.12 -9.78
C VAL A 178 -11.12 12.79 -8.34
N ASN A 179 -11.10 13.78 -7.45
CA ASN A 179 -11.54 13.61 -6.07
C ASN A 179 -13.03 13.28 -5.97
N ALA A 180 -13.88 13.96 -6.75
CA ALA A 180 -15.30 13.68 -6.82
C ALA A 180 -15.57 12.25 -7.31
N ALA A 181 -14.85 11.80 -8.35
CA ALA A 181 -14.94 10.43 -8.85
C ALA A 181 -14.49 9.40 -7.81
N ARG A 182 -13.38 9.68 -7.08
CA ARG A 182 -12.89 8.80 -6.00
C ARG A 182 -13.93 8.66 -4.88
N LEU A 183 -14.51 9.78 -4.45
CA LEU A 183 -15.54 9.79 -3.42
C LEU A 183 -16.79 9.06 -3.89
N TRP A 184 -17.23 9.28 -5.13
CA TRP A 184 -18.34 8.57 -5.73
C TRP A 184 -18.11 7.05 -5.76
N LEU A 185 -16.93 6.60 -6.21
CA LEU A 185 -16.56 5.17 -6.20
C LEU A 185 -16.56 4.59 -4.78
N THR A 186 -16.09 5.35 -3.80
CA THR A 186 -16.07 4.91 -2.40
C THR A 186 -17.48 4.76 -1.85
N VAL A 187 -18.39 5.70 -2.14
CA VAL A 187 -19.80 5.61 -1.76
C VAL A 187 -20.48 4.41 -2.42
N GLN A 188 -20.21 4.17 -3.71
CA GLN A 188 -20.76 3.00 -4.41
C GLN A 188 -20.23 1.67 -3.84
N ALA A 189 -18.94 1.59 -3.49
CA ALA A 189 -18.36 0.40 -2.86
C ALA A 189 -18.99 0.12 -1.49
N GLN A 190 -19.21 1.15 -0.68
CA GLN A 190 -19.90 1.03 0.61
C GLN A 190 -21.35 0.56 0.45
N ALA A 191 -22.06 1.06 -0.55
CA ALA A 191 -23.43 0.62 -0.86
C ALA A 191 -23.49 -0.87 -1.26
N MET A 192 -22.42 -1.40 -1.86
CA MET A 192 -22.29 -2.82 -2.22
C MET A 192 -21.74 -3.70 -1.09
N GLY A 193 -21.51 -3.16 0.12
CA GLY A 193 -21.06 -3.92 1.28
C GLY A 193 -19.58 -4.32 1.26
N LEU A 194 -18.79 -3.80 0.31
CA LEU A 194 -17.33 -3.94 0.30
C LEU A 194 -16.76 -2.94 1.30
N ARG A 195 -16.43 -3.42 2.50
CA ARG A 195 -15.72 -2.65 3.54
C ARG A 195 -14.24 -2.99 3.54
#